data_AF-A0A812QFU3-F1
#
_entry.id   AF-A0A812QFU3-F1
#
_cell.length_a   1.000
_cell.length_b   1.000
_cell.length_c   1.000
_cell.angle_alpha   90.00
_cell.angle_beta   90.00
_cell.angle_gamma   90.00
#
_symmetry.space_group_name_H-M   'P 1'
#
loop_
_entity.id
_entity.type
_entity.pdbx_description
1 polymer ?
#
loop_
_entity_poly.entity_id
_entity_poly.type
_entity_poly.pdbx_seq_one_letter_code
_entity_poly.pdbx_strand_id
1 'polypeptide(L)'
;SNDVWETKFFDKIEQLPPSENKSSVPELLYGFFKFYSEEFDWTQSAVCIRASNPVNKYHLHTNSYPEQWYIEDPFDLKHNLGAKCSRQGKEYILQ
;
A
#
# COMPACT_ATOMS: atom_id res chain seq x y z
N SER A 1 12.83 -7.35 20.71
CA SER A 1 11.49 -6.76 20.73
C SER A 1 10.50 -7.85 21.09
N ASN A 2 9.46 -7.55 21.87
CA ASN A 2 8.38 -8.50 22.20
C ASN A 2 7.19 -8.32 21.23
N ASP A 3 7.48 -7.95 19.98
CA ASP A 3 6.42 -7.68 19.02
C ASP A 3 5.79 -9.01 18.59
N VAL A 4 4.49 -9.15 18.88
CA VAL A 4 3.68 -10.30 18.48
C VAL A 4 2.64 -9.78 17.51
N TRP A 5 2.77 -10.18 16.24
CA TRP A 5 1.87 -9.81 15.16
C TRP A 5 1.01 -11.00 14.76
N GLU A 6 -0.26 -10.75 14.44
CA GLU A 6 -1.09 -11.76 13.78
C GLU A 6 -0.62 -11.91 12.34
N THR A 7 -0.16 -13.11 12.00
CA THR A 7 0.50 -13.42 10.72
C THR A 7 -0.28 -14.45 9.89
N LYS A 8 -1.44 -14.90 10.38
CA LYS A 8 -2.32 -15.77 9.63
C LYS A 8 -2.99 -15.00 8.51
N PHE A 9 -3.04 -15.64 7.36
CA PHE A 9 -3.81 -15.22 6.21
C PHE A 9 -4.51 -16.44 5.62
N PHE A 10 -5.47 -16.21 4.73
CA PHE A 10 -6.14 -17.29 4.03
C PHE A 10 -5.20 -17.92 2.99
N ASP A 11 -4.75 -19.14 3.26
CA ASP A 11 -3.70 -19.84 2.49
C ASP A 11 -4.23 -20.92 1.53
N LYS A 12 -5.53 -21.22 1.58
CA LYS A 12 -6.20 -22.21 0.73
C LYS A 12 -6.68 -21.62 -0.59
N ILE A 13 -5.74 -21.25 -1.45
CA ILE A 13 -5.98 -20.49 -2.69
C ILE A 13 -7.05 -21.16 -3.57
N GLU A 14 -7.10 -22.50 -3.60
CA GLU A 14 -8.08 -23.28 -4.35
C GLU A 14 -9.54 -23.07 -3.92
N GLN A 15 -9.76 -22.49 -2.74
CA GLN A 15 -11.09 -22.15 -2.21
C GLN A 15 -11.50 -20.71 -2.51
N LEU A 16 -10.59 -19.88 -3.06
CA LEU A 16 -10.91 -18.51 -3.43
C LEU A 16 -11.68 -18.48 -4.76
N PRO A 17 -12.74 -17.67 -4.88
CA PRO A 17 -13.35 -17.42 -6.18
C PRO A 17 -12.34 -16.72 -7.10
N PRO A 18 -12.38 -17.00 -8.41
CA PRO A 18 -11.54 -16.28 -9.36
C PRO A 18 -11.91 -14.80 -9.39
N SER A 19 -10.93 -13.95 -9.72
CA SER A 19 -11.18 -12.52 -9.93
C SER A 19 -12.19 -12.31 -11.06
N GLU A 20 -13.15 -11.41 -10.83
CA GLU A 20 -14.10 -10.98 -11.85
C GLU A 20 -13.48 -9.98 -12.85
N ASN A 21 -12.30 -9.40 -12.52
CA ASN A 21 -11.60 -8.45 -13.38
C ASN A 21 -11.24 -9.08 -14.73
N LYS A 22 -11.54 -8.37 -15.82
CA LYS A 22 -11.30 -8.80 -17.21
C LYS A 22 -10.26 -7.96 -17.95
N SER A 23 -9.56 -7.08 -17.25
CA SER A 23 -8.50 -6.25 -17.83
C SER A 23 -7.32 -7.11 -18.26
N SER A 24 -6.78 -6.77 -19.41
CA SER A 24 -5.52 -7.30 -19.90
C SER A 24 -4.34 -6.79 -19.06
N VAL A 25 -3.20 -7.48 -19.14
CA VAL A 25 -1.97 -7.07 -18.46
C VAL A 25 -1.55 -5.63 -18.82
N PRO A 26 -1.58 -5.18 -20.10
CA PRO A 26 -1.28 -3.79 -20.44
C PRO A 26 -2.23 -2.78 -19.78
N GLU A 27 -3.52 -3.08 -19.69
CA GLU A 27 -4.50 -2.20 -19.04
C GLU A 27 -4.25 -2.11 -17.53
N LEU A 28 -3.95 -3.23 -16.87
CA LEU A 28 -3.60 -3.25 -15.45
C LEU A 28 -2.32 -2.46 -15.18
N LEU A 29 -1.31 -2.62 -16.03
CA LEU A 29 -0.04 -1.91 -15.89
C LEU A 29 -0.21 -0.40 -16.08
N TYR A 30 -0.96 0.02 -17.12
CA TYR A 30 -1.29 1.42 -17.32
C TYR A 30 -2.09 1.97 -16.14
N GLY A 31 -3.10 1.23 -15.67
CA GLY A 31 -3.91 1.60 -14.51
C GLY A 31 -3.09 1.74 -13.23
N PHE A 32 -2.09 0.88 -13.02
CA PHE A 32 -1.16 0.99 -11.89
C PHE A 32 -0.41 2.32 -11.90
N PHE A 33 0.20 2.68 -13.03
CA PHE A 33 0.94 3.94 -13.14
C PHE A 33 0.00 5.13 -12.95
N LYS A 34 -1.09 5.19 -13.71
CA LYS A 34 -2.08 6.26 -13.61
C LYS A 34 -2.59 6.44 -12.19
N PHE A 35 -2.96 5.35 -11.51
CA PHE A 35 -3.47 5.42 -10.15
C PHE A 35 -2.44 6.04 -9.20
N TYR A 36 -1.20 5.56 -9.20
CA TYR A 36 -0.19 6.05 -8.26
C TYR A 36 0.43 7.39 -8.63
N SER A 37 0.37 7.83 -9.89
CA SER A 37 0.88 9.14 -10.32
C SER A 37 -0.17 10.24 -10.27
N GLU A 38 -1.45 9.93 -10.52
CA GLU A 38 -2.51 10.93 -10.73
C GLU A 38 -3.65 10.84 -9.71
N GLU A 39 -4.03 9.64 -9.25
CA GLU A 39 -5.28 9.44 -8.49
C GLU A 39 -5.05 9.23 -6.98
N PHE A 40 -3.94 8.59 -6.59
CA PHE A 40 -3.64 8.25 -5.21
C PHE A 40 -3.12 9.47 -4.42
N ASP A 41 -3.85 9.87 -3.39
CA ASP A 41 -3.44 10.98 -2.52
C ASP A 41 -2.33 10.53 -1.54
N TRP A 42 -1.07 10.67 -1.97
CA TRP A 42 0.12 10.40 -1.15
C TRP A 42 0.20 11.24 0.13
N THR A 43 -0.53 12.36 0.21
CA THR A 43 -0.50 13.25 1.39
C THR A 43 -1.40 12.75 2.52
N GLN A 44 -2.39 11.91 2.22
CA GLN A 44 -3.35 11.40 3.21
C GLN A 44 -3.45 9.88 3.26
N SER A 45 -3.18 9.19 2.16
CA SER A 45 -3.44 7.76 2.01
C SER A 45 -2.23 6.90 2.35
N ALA A 46 -2.49 5.69 2.82
CA ALA A 46 -1.51 4.63 2.98
C ALA A 46 -1.78 3.50 1.99
N VAL A 47 -0.71 2.90 1.45
CA VAL A 47 -0.78 1.60 0.79
C VAL A 47 -0.86 0.54 1.88
N CYS A 48 -2.02 -0.09 2.03
CA CYS A 48 -2.33 -1.03 3.10
C CYS A 48 -3.14 -2.21 2.54
N ILE A 49 -2.53 -3.39 2.46
CA ILE A 49 -3.15 -4.56 1.81
C ILE A 49 -4.03 -5.41 2.74
N ARG A 50 -3.97 -5.17 4.06
CA ARG A 50 -4.82 -5.84 5.06
C ARG A 50 -6.21 -5.22 5.19
N ALA A 51 -6.42 -4.03 4.63
CA ALA A 51 -7.69 -3.33 4.64
C ALA A 51 -8.37 -3.43 3.27
N SER A 52 -9.69 -3.63 3.26
CA SER A 52 -10.48 -3.68 2.02
C SER A 52 -10.86 -2.30 1.48
N ASN A 53 -10.62 -1.24 2.25
CA ASN A 53 -11.01 0.14 1.95
C ASN A 53 -9.78 1.06 2.00
N PRO A 54 -9.80 2.21 1.31
CA PRO A 54 -8.75 3.22 1.43
C PRO A 54 -8.48 3.60 2.89
N VAL A 55 -7.20 3.68 3.25
CA VAL A 55 -6.76 3.94 4.63
C VAL A 55 -6.11 5.30 4.71
N ASN A 56 -6.61 6.14 5.62
CA ASN A 56 -5.94 7.38 5.98
C ASN A 56 -4.72 7.07 6.86
N LYS A 57 -3.52 7.47 6.42
CA LYS A 57 -2.25 7.15 7.08
C LYS A 57 -2.10 7.73 8.48
N TYR A 58 -2.88 8.76 8.83
CA TYR A 58 -2.88 9.37 10.16
C TYR A 58 -3.63 8.53 11.21
N HIS A 59 -4.36 7.48 10.79
CA HIS A 59 -5.03 6.54 11.69
C HIS A 59 -4.26 5.22 11.88
N LEU A 60 -3.06 5.11 11.29
CA LEU A 60 -2.23 3.90 11.38
C LEU A 60 -1.27 3.93 12.59
N HIS A 61 -0.67 2.78 12.89
CA HIS A 61 0.07 2.56 14.12
C HIS A 61 1.32 3.45 14.22
N THR A 62 2.07 3.59 13.13
CA THR A 62 3.23 4.49 13.06
C THR A 62 2.79 5.87 12.60
N ASN A 63 3.13 6.89 13.38
CA ASN A 63 2.87 8.29 13.03
C ASN A 63 3.51 8.65 11.68
N SER A 64 2.80 9.43 10.86
CA SER A 64 3.25 9.92 9.56
C SER A 64 3.06 11.42 9.47
N TYR A 65 3.78 12.06 8.56
CA TYR A 65 3.58 13.46 8.17
C TYR A 65 3.21 13.55 6.68
N PRO A 66 2.69 14.71 6.20
CA PRO A 66 2.13 14.82 4.84
C PRO A 66 3.07 14.37 3.73
N GLU A 67 4.34 14.77 3.78
CA GLU A 67 5.32 14.42 2.74
C GLU A 67 5.78 12.96 2.79
N GLN A 68 5.55 12.22 3.87
CA GLN A 68 6.04 10.86 4.00
C GLN A 68 5.12 9.89 3.25
N TRP A 69 5.67 9.14 2.30
CA TRP A 69 4.96 8.00 1.73
C TRP A 69 4.75 6.93 2.79
N TYR A 70 3.56 6.34 2.78
CA TYR A 70 3.19 5.32 3.75
C TYR A 70 2.82 4.02 3.04
N ILE A 71 3.67 3.02 3.20
CA ILE A 71 3.45 1.67 2.70
C ILE A 71 3.56 0.78 3.93
N GLU A 72 2.41 0.32 4.42
CA GLU A 72 2.35 -0.47 5.65
C GLU A 72 2.79 -1.90 5.37
N ASP A 73 3.67 -2.44 6.22
CA ASP A 73 3.92 -3.87 6.24
C ASP A 73 2.63 -4.61 6.68
N PRO A 74 2.23 -5.70 6.00
CA PRO A 74 0.97 -6.39 6.29
C PRO A 74 0.91 -7.04 7.69
N PHE A 75 2.07 -7.27 8.32
CA PHE A 75 2.14 -7.92 9.63
C PHE A 75 2.79 -7.00 10.66
N ASP A 76 3.96 -6.45 10.37
CA ASP A 76 4.64 -5.52 11.27
C ASP A 76 4.05 -4.11 11.14
N LEU A 77 2.92 -3.85 11.81
CA LEU A 77 2.19 -2.58 11.65
C LEU A 77 2.99 -1.35 12.11
N LYS A 78 4.12 -1.55 12.82
CA LYS A 78 5.07 -0.47 13.16
C LYS A 78 5.96 -0.09 11.98
N HIS A 79 6.02 -0.90 10.94
CA HIS A 79 6.94 -0.76 9.83
C HIS A 79 6.26 -0.08 8.64
N ASN A 80 6.62 1.19 8.42
CA ASN A 80 6.35 1.89 7.16
C ASN A 80 7.52 1.66 6.19
N LEU A 81 7.30 0.84 5.16
CA LEU A 81 8.28 0.50 4.11
C LEU A 81 8.68 1.73 3.27
N GLY A 82 7.81 2.75 3.19
CA GLY A 82 8.08 4.02 2.51
C GLY A 82 8.84 5.04 3.36
N ALA A 83 9.12 4.75 4.64
CA ALA A 83 9.57 5.75 5.61
C ALA A 83 10.90 6.43 5.24
N LYS A 84 11.76 5.76 4.47
CA LYS A 84 13.08 6.23 4.06
C LYS A 84 13.13 6.79 2.64
N CYS A 85 12.00 6.87 1.93
CA CYS A 85 11.97 7.44 0.59
C CYS A 85 12.20 8.95 0.65
N SER A 86 13.32 9.42 0.09
CA SER A 86 13.68 10.84 0.09
C SER A 86 12.76 11.65 -0.83
N ARG A 87 12.77 12.98 -0.69
CA ARG A 87 12.02 13.85 -1.60
C ARG A 87 12.42 13.63 -3.06
N GLN A 88 13.72 13.59 -3.33
CA GLN A 88 14.26 13.33 -4.66
C GLN A 88 13.88 11.94 -5.18
N GLY A 89 13.85 10.93 -4.30
CA GLY A 89 13.41 9.58 -4.66
C GLY A 89 11.94 9.55 -5.10
N LYS A 90 11.06 10.23 -4.36
CA LYS A 90 9.64 10.36 -4.72
C LYS A 90 9.46 11.12 -6.03
N GLU A 91 10.16 12.24 -6.20
CA GLU A 91 10.14 13.02 -7.44
C GLU A 91 10.60 12.18 -8.64
N TYR A 92 11.65 11.39 -8.49
CA TYR A 92 12.14 10.50 -9.55
C TYR A 92 11.16 9.37 -9.89
N ILE A 93 10.45 8.81 -8.92
CA ILE A 93 9.47 7.74 -9.14
C ILE A 93 8.20 8.26 -9.83
N LEU A 94 7.83 9.53 -9.58
CA LEU A 94 6.62 10.14 -10.13
C LEU A 94 6.84 10.87 -11.48
N GLN A 95 8.09 11.00 -11.93
CA GLN A 95 8.43 11.57 -13.25
C GLN A 95 8.37 10.53 -14.36
#